data_AF-A0A4R8XBU5-F1
#
_entry.id   AF-A0A4R8XBU5-F1
#
_cell.length_a   1.000
_cell.length_b   1.000
_cell.length_c   1.000
_cell.angle_alpha   90.00
_cell.angle_beta   90.00
_cell.angle_gamma   90.00
#
_symmetry.space_group_name_H-M   'P 1'
#
loop_
_entity.id
_entity.type
_entity.pdbx_description
1 polymer ?
#
loop_
_entity_poly.entity_id
_entity_poly.type
_entity_poly.pdbx_seq_one_letter_code
_entity_poly.pdbx_strand_id
1 'polypeptide(L)'
;MVEKVIVAIDGGAASKAALDWALDRVVTLERMQGTPVQLELTTVVELGWYPAEGSDYSSQPAYERPLAEALRRVEQVAPSCRKTSYIRHGVPVDELARASATADLLVIGTNKTGVLAGTVFGTLPLRLAAHARCPVVVVPVNWQARGGHIVVGMENDVTALVAVDFAAREAERYKLPLDIVHAWTIPATVAVEYGAVLPYEEIRDAHARIQSGATRRVRDAHPALHIAEVLKQGTAASVLVNASQTASLVVVGTHGRGAVGSLFLGSVSHDVLMNLPCPVAVVPRPAGERAESRPDSTEGVKKR
;
A
#
# COMPACT_ATOMS: atom_id res chain seq x y z
N MET A 1 -3.92 -20.89 9.06
CA MET A 1 -3.54 -20.25 7.78
C MET A 1 -2.20 -19.54 8.02
N VAL A 2 -1.29 -19.49 7.04
CA VAL A 2 0.01 -18.79 7.15
C VAL A 2 -0.03 -17.61 6.20
N GLU A 3 0.44 -16.44 6.62
CA GLU A 3 0.55 -15.25 5.78
C GLU A 3 1.90 -15.25 5.07
N LYS A 4 1.89 -15.13 3.73
CA LYS A 4 3.10 -15.06 2.89
C LYS A 4 3.45 -13.62 2.58
N VAL A 5 4.59 -13.17 3.07
CA VAL A 5 5.07 -11.80 2.89
C VAL A 5 6.34 -11.82 2.03
N ILE A 6 6.31 -11.14 0.88
CA ILE A 6 7.51 -10.91 0.07
C ILE A 6 8.14 -9.59 0.50
N VAL A 7 9.46 -9.57 0.68
CA VAL A 7 10.24 -8.35 0.92
C VAL A 7 11.24 -8.16 -0.22
N ALA A 8 11.18 -7.01 -0.89
CA ALA A 8 12.15 -6.68 -1.93
C ALA A 8 13.48 -6.19 -1.33
N ILE A 9 14.58 -6.84 -1.69
CA ILE A 9 15.93 -6.58 -1.17
C ILE A 9 16.85 -6.12 -2.29
N ASP A 10 17.39 -4.91 -2.13
CA ASP A 10 18.40 -4.31 -3.03
C ASP A 10 19.71 -3.94 -2.30
N GLY A 11 19.76 -4.12 -0.97
CA GLY A 11 20.90 -3.79 -0.11
C GLY A 11 20.97 -2.33 0.36
N GLY A 12 20.14 -1.46 -0.20
CA GLY A 12 20.01 -0.07 0.20
C GLY A 12 19.36 0.12 1.57
N ALA A 13 19.49 1.31 2.14
CA ALA A 13 18.90 1.64 3.45
C ALA A 13 17.37 1.48 3.46
N ALA A 14 16.70 1.84 2.36
CA ALA A 14 15.26 1.65 2.20
C ALA A 14 14.84 0.17 2.29
N SER A 15 15.53 -0.75 1.59
CA SER A 15 15.17 -2.18 1.68
C SER A 15 15.48 -2.78 3.05
N LYS A 16 16.49 -2.25 3.77
CA LYS A 16 16.74 -2.60 5.17
C LYS A 16 15.58 -2.16 6.07
N ALA A 17 15.07 -0.94 5.92
CA ALA A 17 13.88 -0.48 6.65
C ALA A 17 12.63 -1.33 6.34
N ALA A 18 12.44 -1.73 5.09
CA ALA A 18 11.37 -2.64 4.68
C ALA A 18 11.50 -4.02 5.33
N LEU A 19 12.72 -4.56 5.43
CA LEU A 19 12.99 -5.81 6.13
C LEU A 19 12.72 -5.68 7.64
N ASP A 20 13.18 -4.60 8.27
CA ASP A 20 12.94 -4.38 9.70
C ASP A 20 11.44 -4.23 9.99
N TRP A 21 10.66 -3.59 9.12
CA TRP A 21 9.18 -3.55 9.23
C TRP A 21 8.55 -4.94 9.14
N ALA A 22 9.00 -5.76 8.18
CA ALA A 22 8.52 -7.13 8.02
C ALA A 22 8.89 -8.02 9.21
N LEU A 23 10.07 -7.82 9.81
CA LEU A 23 10.50 -8.53 11.01
C LEU A 23 9.70 -8.10 12.24
N ASP A 24 9.42 -6.81 12.41
CA ASP A 24 8.54 -6.34 13.48
C ASP A 24 7.13 -6.96 13.36
N ARG A 25 6.60 -7.11 12.14
CA ARG A 25 5.38 -7.87 11.88
C ARG A 25 5.48 -9.31 12.37
N VAL A 26 6.53 -10.04 11.98
CA VAL A 26 6.74 -11.44 12.39
C VAL A 26 6.74 -11.57 13.92
N VAL A 27 7.59 -10.78 14.58
CA VAL A 27 7.78 -10.83 16.04
C VAL A 27 6.51 -10.42 16.77
N THR A 28 5.83 -9.37 16.30
CA THR A 28 4.60 -8.88 16.93
C THR A 28 3.48 -9.91 16.82
N LEU A 29 3.30 -10.52 15.65
CA LEU A 29 2.25 -11.52 15.45
C LEU A 29 2.55 -12.83 16.18
N GLU A 30 3.82 -13.26 16.25
CA GLU A 30 4.21 -14.42 17.06
C GLU A 30 3.90 -14.18 18.54
N ARG A 31 4.27 -13.01 19.08
CA ARG A 31 3.97 -12.61 20.47
C ARG A 31 2.47 -12.57 20.76
N MET A 32 1.67 -12.13 19.79
CA MET A 32 0.21 -12.05 19.92
C MET A 32 -0.50 -13.38 19.64
N GLN A 33 0.23 -14.47 19.38
CA GLN A 33 -0.31 -15.75 18.94
C GLN A 33 -1.22 -15.61 17.71
N GLY A 34 -0.85 -14.68 16.84
CA GLY A 34 -1.55 -14.34 15.60
C GLY A 34 -1.27 -15.33 14.48
N THR A 35 -1.60 -14.90 13.25
CA THR A 35 -1.30 -15.71 12.06
C THR A 35 0.21 -15.82 11.88
N PRO A 36 0.77 -17.03 11.74
CA PRO A 36 2.19 -17.18 11.45
C PRO A 36 2.56 -16.52 10.12
N VAL A 37 3.71 -15.87 10.08
CA VAL A 37 4.23 -15.19 8.89
C VAL A 37 5.38 -16.01 8.29
N GLN A 38 5.31 -16.24 6.98
CA GLN A 38 6.42 -16.75 6.18
C GLN A 38 7.01 -15.61 5.35
N LEU A 39 8.32 -15.43 5.44
CA LEU A 39 9.05 -14.42 4.67
C LEU A 39 9.65 -15.01 3.39
N GLU A 40 9.49 -14.29 2.28
CA GLU A 40 10.23 -14.48 1.05
C GLU A 40 11.08 -13.24 0.77
N LEU A 41 12.40 -13.37 0.84
CA LEU A 41 13.34 -12.30 0.51
C LEU A 41 13.67 -12.37 -0.98
N THR A 42 13.32 -11.34 -1.74
CA THR A 42 13.52 -11.34 -3.20
C THR A 42 14.45 -10.22 -3.63
N THR A 43 15.51 -10.57 -4.36
CA THR A 43 16.34 -9.62 -5.11
C THR A 43 16.06 -9.78 -6.59
N VAL A 44 15.88 -8.67 -7.32
CA VAL A 44 15.74 -8.70 -8.79
C VAL A 44 17.00 -8.13 -9.42
N VAL A 45 17.60 -8.90 -10.32
CA VAL A 45 18.78 -8.52 -11.10
C VAL A 45 18.34 -8.18 -12.52
N GLU A 46 18.59 -6.94 -12.96
CA GLU A 46 18.25 -6.52 -14.32
C GLU A 46 19.08 -7.28 -15.36
N LEU A 47 18.39 -7.86 -16.35
CA LEU A 47 19.01 -8.50 -17.50
C LEU A 47 19.70 -7.42 -18.35
N GLY A 48 21.03 -7.41 -18.32
CA GLY A 48 21.86 -6.41 -19.02
C GLY A 48 23.19 -6.13 -18.33
N TRP A 49 23.30 -6.46 -17.03
CA TRP A 49 24.57 -6.42 -16.33
C TRP A 49 25.32 -7.75 -16.47
N TYR A 50 25.89 -8.00 -17.65
CA TYR A 50 27.04 -8.91 -17.74
C TYR A 50 28.29 -8.09 -17.43
N PRO A 51 29.12 -8.45 -16.43
CA PRO A 51 30.47 -7.90 -16.40
C PRO A 51 31.17 -8.30 -17.70
N ALA A 52 32.00 -7.41 -18.24
CA ALA A 52 32.78 -7.69 -19.44
C ALA A 52 33.56 -9.00 -19.28
N GLU A 53 33.68 -9.79 -20.37
CA GLU A 53 34.48 -11.02 -20.38
C GLU A 53 35.85 -10.77 -19.75
N GLY A 54 36.16 -11.45 -18.64
CA GLY A 54 37.44 -11.33 -17.93
C GLY A 54 37.40 -10.75 -16.52
N SER A 55 36.22 -10.41 -15.96
CA SER A 55 36.15 -10.06 -14.53
C SER A 55 36.32 -11.30 -13.65
N ASP A 56 37.17 -11.20 -12.63
CA ASP A 56 37.47 -12.22 -11.63
C ASP A 56 36.19 -12.85 -11.03
N TYR A 57 35.94 -14.12 -11.36
CA TYR A 57 34.77 -14.90 -10.94
C TYR A 57 34.85 -15.36 -9.47
N SER A 58 35.92 -15.02 -8.73
CA SER A 58 36.14 -15.45 -7.35
C SER A 58 35.30 -14.69 -6.31
N SER A 59 34.61 -13.61 -6.70
CA SER A 59 33.72 -12.85 -5.83
C SER A 59 32.29 -13.35 -5.97
N GLN A 60 31.61 -13.71 -4.86
CA GLN A 60 30.14 -13.84 -4.90
C GLN A 60 29.54 -12.63 -5.62
N PRO A 61 28.63 -12.83 -6.59
CA PRO A 61 28.02 -11.73 -7.32
C PRO A 61 27.53 -10.64 -6.37
N ALA A 62 27.77 -9.37 -6.72
CA ALA A 62 27.51 -8.24 -5.82
C ALA A 62 26.07 -8.19 -5.25
N TYR A 63 25.10 -8.80 -5.94
CA TYR A 63 23.70 -8.91 -5.53
C TYR A 63 23.40 -10.03 -4.51
N GLU A 64 24.29 -11.03 -4.36
CA GLU A 64 24.12 -12.08 -3.34
C GLU A 64 24.39 -11.56 -1.93
N ARG A 65 25.29 -10.58 -1.80
CA ARG A 65 25.68 -10.02 -0.50
C ARG A 65 24.49 -9.37 0.23
N PRO A 66 23.71 -8.46 -0.39
CA PRO A 66 22.48 -7.93 0.22
C PRO A 66 21.50 -9.01 0.71
N LEU A 67 21.29 -10.05 -0.09
CA LEU A 67 20.35 -11.12 0.24
C LEU A 67 20.88 -11.97 1.41
N ALA A 68 22.17 -12.27 1.44
CA ALA A 68 22.82 -12.97 2.55
C ALA A 68 22.82 -12.14 3.85
N GLU A 69 23.01 -10.82 3.77
CA GLU A 69 22.84 -9.91 4.92
C GLU A 69 21.41 -9.93 5.44
N ALA A 70 20.42 -9.83 4.54
CA ALA A 70 19.01 -9.88 4.90
C ALA A 70 18.64 -11.22 5.57
N LEU A 71 19.11 -12.36 5.04
CA LEU A 71 18.90 -13.67 5.65
C LEU A 71 19.51 -13.77 7.06
N ARG A 72 20.74 -13.29 7.25
CA ARG A 72 21.37 -13.23 8.58
C ARG A 72 20.56 -12.39 9.55
N ARG A 73 20.01 -11.26 9.10
CA ARG A 73 19.14 -10.41 9.91
C ARG A 73 17.86 -11.13 10.33
N VAL A 74 17.22 -11.89 9.43
CA VAL A 74 16.05 -12.73 9.78
C VAL A 74 16.43 -13.79 10.81
N GLU A 75 17.56 -14.49 10.63
CA GLU A 75 18.01 -15.51 11.59
C GLU A 75 18.26 -14.94 12.99
N GLN A 76 18.79 -13.72 13.07
CA GLN A 76 19.06 -13.04 14.34
C GLN A 76 17.79 -12.58 15.07
N VAL A 77 16.80 -12.08 14.33
CA VAL A 77 15.62 -11.42 14.92
C VAL A 77 14.43 -12.37 15.06
N ALA A 78 14.24 -13.26 14.10
CA ALA A 78 13.11 -14.18 14.03
C ALA A 78 13.57 -15.59 13.56
N PRO A 79 14.37 -16.31 14.37
CA PRO A 79 14.94 -17.60 13.99
C PRO A 79 13.88 -18.67 13.68
N SER A 80 12.75 -18.64 14.38
CA SER A 80 11.59 -19.53 14.18
C SER A 80 10.82 -19.25 12.89
N CYS A 81 11.02 -18.09 12.26
CA CYS A 81 10.30 -17.72 11.05
C CYS A 81 10.72 -18.60 9.88
N ARG A 82 9.73 -19.12 9.14
CA ARG A 82 9.98 -19.76 7.85
C ARG A 82 10.42 -18.68 6.86
N LYS A 83 11.64 -18.81 6.34
CA LYS A 83 12.22 -17.89 5.35
C LYS A 83 12.64 -18.61 4.08
N THR A 84 12.43 -17.98 2.94
CA THR A 84 12.97 -18.38 1.63
C THR A 84 13.62 -17.18 0.97
N SER A 85 14.56 -17.41 0.07
CA SER A 85 15.21 -16.35 -0.69
C SER A 85 15.21 -16.66 -2.18
N TYR A 86 14.91 -15.67 -3.01
CA TYR A 86 14.92 -15.79 -4.47
C TYR A 86 15.75 -14.69 -5.12
N ILE A 87 16.53 -15.08 -6.12
CA ILE A 87 17.14 -14.17 -7.08
C ILE A 87 16.32 -14.30 -8.35
N ARG A 88 15.66 -13.20 -8.75
CA ARG A 88 14.87 -13.11 -9.98
C ARG A 88 15.66 -12.33 -11.02
N HIS A 89 15.48 -12.65 -12.28
CA HIS A 89 16.17 -11.99 -13.38
C HIS A 89 15.15 -11.29 -14.28
N GLY A 90 15.32 -9.98 -14.49
CA GLY A 90 14.39 -9.19 -15.29
C GLY A 90 14.19 -7.78 -14.76
N VAL A 91 13.14 -7.12 -15.23
CA VAL A 91 12.78 -5.77 -14.77
C VAL A 91 12.15 -5.85 -13.37
N PRO A 92 12.65 -5.12 -12.36
CA PRO A 92 12.20 -5.22 -10.97
C PRO A 92 10.68 -5.09 -10.78
N VAL A 93 10.06 -4.12 -11.45
CA VAL A 93 8.61 -3.90 -11.40
C VAL A 93 7.86 -5.16 -11.86
N ASP A 94 8.28 -5.75 -12.98
CA ASP A 94 7.57 -6.85 -13.61
C ASP A 94 7.73 -8.14 -12.82
N GLU A 95 8.94 -8.42 -12.34
CA GLU A 95 9.24 -9.59 -11.52
C GLU A 95 8.53 -9.55 -10.17
N LEU A 96 8.55 -8.41 -9.47
CA LEU A 96 7.88 -8.24 -8.19
C LEU A 96 6.35 -8.22 -8.34
N ALA A 97 5.82 -7.60 -9.41
CA ALA A 97 4.39 -7.64 -9.71
C ALA A 97 3.93 -9.07 -10.04
N ARG A 98 4.73 -9.87 -10.76
CA ARG A 98 4.46 -11.30 -10.97
C ARG A 98 4.47 -12.07 -9.65
N ALA A 99 5.49 -11.88 -8.82
CA ALA A 99 5.63 -12.58 -7.54
C ALA A 99 4.47 -12.25 -6.57
N SER A 100 3.94 -11.03 -6.62
CA SER A 100 2.79 -10.60 -5.82
C SER A 100 1.52 -11.42 -6.06
N ALA A 101 1.43 -12.19 -7.15
CA ALA A 101 0.28 -13.06 -7.45
C ALA A 101 0.12 -14.23 -6.46
N THR A 102 1.19 -14.59 -5.75
CA THR A 102 1.22 -15.76 -4.84
C THR A 102 1.49 -15.36 -3.39
N ALA A 103 1.53 -14.06 -3.09
CA ALA A 103 1.77 -13.50 -1.77
C ALA A 103 0.51 -12.83 -1.22
N ASP A 104 0.43 -12.76 0.11
CA ASP A 104 -0.61 -12.01 0.81
C ASP A 104 -0.21 -10.54 0.98
N LEU A 105 1.09 -10.25 0.96
CA LEU A 105 1.66 -8.91 1.15
C LEU A 105 3.00 -8.77 0.41
N LEU A 106 3.23 -7.64 -0.23
CA LEU A 106 4.52 -7.25 -0.80
C LEU A 106 5.05 -6.01 -0.08
N VAL A 107 6.25 -6.09 0.50
CA VAL A 107 6.88 -5.00 1.25
C VAL A 107 8.08 -4.47 0.47
N ILE A 108 8.13 -3.16 0.28
CA ILE A 108 9.23 -2.47 -0.40
C ILE A 108 9.64 -1.23 0.39
N GLY A 109 10.91 -0.89 0.28
CA GLY A 109 11.45 0.33 0.89
C GLY A 109 11.32 1.53 -0.03
N THR A 110 11.30 2.74 0.55
CA THR A 110 11.52 3.99 -0.16
C THR A 110 12.46 4.92 0.60
N ASN A 111 13.36 5.58 -0.12
CA ASN A 111 14.18 6.66 0.46
C ASN A 111 13.40 7.98 0.58
N LYS A 112 12.16 8.03 0.08
CA LYS A 112 11.35 9.24 0.09
C LYS A 112 10.78 9.51 1.48
N THR A 113 11.28 10.55 2.15
CA THR A 113 10.79 11.02 3.45
C THR A 113 10.43 12.51 3.34
N GLY A 114 9.14 12.84 3.39
CA GLY A 114 8.65 14.23 3.44
C GLY A 114 8.35 14.96 2.11
N VAL A 115 7.80 16.18 2.26
CA VAL A 115 7.21 17.04 1.20
C VAL A 115 8.27 17.86 0.41
N LEU A 116 9.52 17.90 0.88
CA LEU A 116 10.60 18.73 0.29
C LEU A 116 11.93 17.98 0.22
N ALA A 117 12.36 17.61 -0.99
CA ALA A 117 13.74 17.71 -1.51
C ALA A 117 13.84 17.10 -2.92
N GLY A 118 13.63 17.94 -3.95
CA GLY A 118 14.38 18.08 -5.21
C GLY A 118 14.99 16.90 -5.99
N THR A 119 14.76 15.63 -5.67
CA THR A 119 15.32 14.49 -6.41
C THR A 119 14.20 13.55 -6.85
N VAL A 120 14.14 13.27 -8.14
CA VAL A 120 13.21 12.29 -8.72
C VAL A 120 13.69 10.90 -8.30
N PHE A 121 13.19 10.39 -7.18
CA PHE A 121 13.48 9.03 -6.72
C PHE A 121 12.56 8.02 -7.42
N GLY A 122 13.08 6.79 -7.57
CA GLY A 122 12.56 5.77 -8.49
C GLY A 122 11.05 5.56 -8.45
N THR A 123 10.47 5.31 -9.62
CA THR A 123 9.03 5.09 -9.81
C THR A 123 8.56 3.71 -9.34
N LEU A 124 9.45 2.87 -8.81
CA LEU A 124 9.18 1.49 -8.42
C LEU A 124 8.00 1.37 -7.44
N PRO A 125 7.89 2.14 -6.34
CA PRO A 125 6.74 2.04 -5.44
C PRO A 125 5.41 2.38 -6.10
N LEU A 126 5.38 3.43 -6.92
CA LEU A 126 4.17 3.85 -7.64
C LEU A 126 3.75 2.80 -8.67
N ARG A 127 4.72 2.24 -9.42
CA ARG A 127 4.46 1.20 -10.41
C ARG A 127 4.01 -0.09 -9.76
N LEU A 128 4.63 -0.53 -8.66
CA LEU A 128 4.19 -1.72 -7.94
C LEU A 128 2.81 -1.54 -7.31
N ALA A 129 2.54 -0.39 -6.69
CA ALA A 129 1.21 -0.07 -6.17
C ALA A 129 0.12 -0.16 -7.26
N ALA A 130 0.44 0.19 -8.50
CA ALA A 130 -0.49 0.09 -9.63
C ALA A 130 -0.62 -1.33 -10.23
N HIS A 131 0.43 -2.16 -10.18
CA HIS A 131 0.50 -3.42 -10.95
C HIS A 131 0.47 -4.70 -10.09
N ALA A 132 0.75 -4.60 -8.79
CA ALA A 132 0.73 -5.75 -7.89
C ALA A 132 -0.68 -6.34 -7.74
N ARG A 133 -0.72 -7.64 -7.43
CA ARG A 133 -1.95 -8.41 -7.21
C ARG A 133 -2.28 -8.62 -5.73
N CYS A 134 -1.34 -8.33 -4.84
CA CYS A 134 -1.55 -8.27 -3.40
C CYS A 134 -1.32 -6.84 -2.89
N PRO A 135 -1.77 -6.50 -1.67
CA PRO A 135 -1.42 -5.25 -1.01
C PRO A 135 0.10 -4.99 -1.02
N VAL A 136 0.48 -3.74 -1.31
CA VAL A 136 1.87 -3.29 -1.32
C VAL A 136 2.11 -2.33 -0.17
N VAL A 137 3.01 -2.69 0.74
CA VAL A 137 3.44 -1.82 1.84
C VAL A 137 4.73 -1.12 1.44
N VAL A 138 4.67 0.20 1.37
CA VAL A 138 5.81 1.07 1.09
C VAL A 138 6.31 1.62 2.42
N VAL A 139 7.55 1.30 2.77
CA VAL A 139 8.16 1.63 4.06
C VAL A 139 9.20 2.73 3.89
N PRO A 140 9.08 3.88 4.59
CA PRO A 140 10.08 4.94 4.51
C PRO A 140 11.41 4.52 5.17
N VAL A 141 12.54 4.99 4.63
CA VAL A 141 13.89 4.60 5.08
C VAL A 141 14.18 4.93 6.55
N ASN A 142 13.53 5.96 7.10
CA ASN A 142 13.64 6.35 8.50
C ASN A 142 12.58 5.71 9.40
N TRP A 143 11.92 4.65 8.92
CA TRP A 143 10.89 3.96 9.68
C TRP A 143 11.43 3.45 11.02
N GLN A 144 10.59 3.59 12.05
CA GLN A 144 10.77 3.02 13.37
C GLN A 144 9.44 2.45 13.85
N ALA A 145 9.49 1.33 14.57
CA ALA A 145 8.31 0.75 15.18
C ALA A 145 7.67 1.77 16.14
N ARG A 146 6.38 2.03 15.95
CA ARG A 146 5.61 2.96 16.78
C ARG A 146 4.19 2.47 16.95
N GLY A 147 3.63 2.71 18.14
CA GLY A 147 2.19 2.59 18.36
C GLY A 147 1.43 3.68 17.62
N GLY A 148 0.12 3.77 17.88
CA GLY A 148 -0.76 4.73 17.23
C GLY A 148 -1.97 4.02 16.66
N HIS A 149 -2.43 4.50 15.50
CA HIS A 149 -3.66 4.07 14.87
C HIS A 149 -3.35 3.48 13.49
N ILE A 150 -4.17 2.52 13.05
CA ILE A 150 -4.27 2.20 11.64
C ILE A 150 -5.24 3.21 11.03
N VAL A 151 -4.82 3.91 10.00
CA VAL A 151 -5.64 4.91 9.32
C VAL A 151 -6.02 4.37 7.95
N VAL A 152 -7.30 4.44 7.57
CA VAL A 152 -7.73 4.11 6.21
C VAL A 152 -8.47 5.28 5.57
N GLY A 153 -8.02 5.66 4.37
CA GLY A 153 -8.76 6.60 3.54
C GLY A 153 -9.90 5.89 2.82
N MET A 154 -11.12 6.38 3.00
CA MET A 154 -12.29 5.85 2.31
C MET A 154 -12.93 6.87 1.37
N GLU A 155 -13.40 6.35 0.25
CA GLU A 155 -14.22 7.04 -0.74
C GLU A 155 -15.45 6.17 -1.04
N ASN A 156 -16.48 6.73 -1.69
CA ASN A 156 -17.65 5.96 -2.09
C ASN A 156 -17.39 5.10 -3.34
N ASP A 157 -16.52 4.10 -3.24
CA ASP A 157 -16.30 3.10 -4.28
C ASP A 157 -15.95 1.70 -3.74
N VAL A 158 -15.95 0.70 -4.62
CA VAL A 158 -15.70 -0.72 -4.28
C VAL A 158 -14.27 -0.94 -3.77
N THR A 159 -13.29 -0.19 -4.29
CA THR A 159 -11.89 -0.35 -3.87
C THR A 159 -11.67 0.16 -2.44
N ALA A 160 -12.41 1.18 -2.02
CA ALA A 160 -12.39 1.69 -0.66
C ALA A 160 -12.84 0.63 0.35
N LEU A 161 -13.86 -0.19 0.04
CA LEU A 161 -14.31 -1.25 0.96
C LEU A 161 -13.26 -2.34 1.18
N VAL A 162 -12.54 -2.74 0.12
CA VAL A 162 -11.47 -3.74 0.25
C VAL A 162 -10.29 -3.18 1.06
N ALA A 163 -9.96 -1.90 0.88
CA ALA A 163 -8.95 -1.22 1.69
C ALA A 163 -9.37 -1.12 3.16
N VAL A 164 -10.64 -0.81 3.43
CA VAL A 164 -11.22 -0.76 4.77
C VAL A 164 -11.20 -2.15 5.44
N ASP A 165 -11.61 -3.20 4.72
CA ASP A 165 -11.56 -4.58 5.23
C ASP A 165 -10.10 -5.02 5.50
N PHE A 166 -9.14 -4.61 4.67
CA PHE A 166 -7.71 -4.85 4.92
C PHE A 166 -7.24 -4.09 6.17
N ALA A 167 -7.56 -2.81 6.29
CA ALA A 167 -7.16 -1.98 7.41
C ALA A 167 -7.74 -2.49 8.75
N ALA A 168 -8.98 -2.96 8.76
CA ALA A 168 -9.60 -3.56 9.94
C ALA A 168 -8.86 -4.84 10.39
N ARG A 169 -8.50 -5.72 9.44
CA ARG A 169 -7.69 -6.91 9.74
C ARG A 169 -6.32 -6.54 10.29
N GLU A 170 -5.68 -5.50 9.74
CA GLU A 170 -4.39 -5.01 10.26
C GLU A 170 -4.53 -4.42 11.68
N ALA A 171 -5.57 -3.62 11.91
CA ALA A 171 -5.84 -3.02 13.22
C ALA A 171 -6.10 -4.11 14.28
N GLU A 172 -6.88 -5.14 13.95
CA GLU A 172 -7.12 -6.29 14.82
C GLU A 172 -5.83 -7.10 15.08
N ARG A 173 -5.04 -7.36 14.04
CA ARG A 173 -3.74 -8.05 14.13
C ARG A 173 -2.76 -7.38 15.08
N TYR A 174 -2.68 -6.06 15.03
CA TYR A 174 -1.78 -5.27 15.88
C TYR A 174 -2.42 -4.79 17.18
N LYS A 175 -3.71 -5.08 17.39
CA LYS A 175 -4.53 -4.56 18.51
C LYS A 175 -4.45 -3.04 18.63
N LEU A 176 -4.48 -2.36 17.48
CA LEU A 176 -4.49 -0.90 17.39
C LEU A 176 -5.90 -0.41 17.01
N PRO A 177 -6.29 0.80 17.41
CA PRO A 177 -7.50 1.44 16.92
C PRO A 177 -7.45 1.66 15.40
N LEU A 178 -8.62 1.65 14.77
CA LEU A 178 -8.82 1.96 13.36
C LEU A 178 -9.50 3.32 13.20
N ASP A 179 -8.85 4.23 12.49
CA ASP A 179 -9.43 5.49 12.06
C ASP A 179 -9.89 5.37 10.61
N ILE A 180 -11.21 5.39 10.41
CA ILE A 180 -11.80 5.43 9.08
C ILE A 180 -11.97 6.89 8.68
N VAL A 181 -11.12 7.36 7.77
CA VAL A 181 -11.06 8.77 7.36
C VAL A 181 -11.82 8.98 6.06
N HIS A 182 -12.86 9.81 6.11
CA HIS A 182 -13.55 10.30 4.92
C HIS A 182 -13.27 11.80 4.75
N ALA A 183 -12.55 12.13 3.68
CA ALA A 183 -12.26 13.51 3.30
C ALA A 183 -13.27 14.00 2.26
N TRP A 184 -13.77 15.22 2.41
CA TRP A 184 -14.74 15.79 1.49
C TRP A 184 -14.43 17.24 1.16
N THR A 185 -14.87 17.69 -0.01
CA THR A 185 -14.73 19.08 -0.45
C THR A 185 -16.09 19.59 -0.91
N ILE A 186 -16.26 20.91 -0.90
CA ILE A 186 -17.42 21.55 -1.51
C ILE A 186 -17.05 21.81 -2.97
N PRO A 187 -17.73 21.21 -3.96
CA PRO A 187 -17.43 21.46 -5.36
C PRO A 187 -17.56 22.95 -5.68
N ALA A 188 -16.64 23.47 -6.50
CA ALA A 188 -16.67 24.89 -6.89
C ALA A 188 -18.00 25.28 -7.57
N THR A 189 -18.64 24.36 -8.27
CA THR A 189 -19.96 24.57 -8.90
C THR A 189 -21.06 24.86 -7.88
N VAL A 190 -21.09 24.12 -6.76
CA VAL A 190 -22.03 24.36 -5.65
C VAL A 190 -21.72 25.71 -5.00
N ALA A 191 -20.44 26.05 -4.83
CA ALA A 191 -20.04 27.37 -4.32
C ALA A 191 -20.51 28.52 -5.22
N VAL A 192 -20.48 28.34 -6.55
CA VAL A 192 -20.95 29.34 -7.52
C VAL A 192 -22.47 29.45 -7.55
N GLU A 193 -23.20 28.33 -7.48
CA GLU A 193 -24.66 28.29 -7.56
C GLU A 193 -25.34 28.91 -6.33
N TYR A 194 -24.81 28.66 -5.13
CA TYR A 194 -25.42 29.09 -3.87
C TYR A 194 -24.84 30.39 -3.27
N GLY A 195 -23.77 30.93 -3.87
CA GLY A 195 -23.13 32.15 -3.39
C GLY A 195 -22.70 32.08 -1.92
N ALA A 196 -23.13 33.04 -1.10
CA ALA A 196 -22.73 33.14 0.32
C ALA A 196 -23.47 32.16 1.27
N VAL A 197 -24.51 31.46 0.81
CA VAL A 197 -25.33 30.57 1.64
C VAL A 197 -25.19 29.13 1.15
N LEU A 198 -24.04 28.53 1.44
CA LEU A 198 -23.80 27.12 1.13
C LEU A 198 -24.56 26.21 2.11
N PRO A 199 -25.21 25.12 1.65
CA PRO A 199 -25.85 24.13 2.52
C PRO A 199 -24.79 23.21 3.15
N TYR A 200 -23.88 23.80 3.92
CA TYR A 200 -22.70 23.13 4.48
C TYR A 200 -23.06 21.89 5.31
N GLU A 201 -24.02 22.05 6.21
CA GLU A 201 -24.45 21.00 7.14
C GLU A 201 -25.08 19.83 6.37
N GLU A 202 -25.91 20.09 5.36
CA GLU A 202 -26.54 19.05 4.54
C GLU A 202 -25.51 18.24 3.74
N ILE A 203 -24.52 18.93 3.16
CA ILE A 203 -23.41 18.28 2.44
C ILE A 203 -22.59 17.43 3.42
N ARG A 204 -22.20 17.99 4.56
CA ARG A 204 -21.44 17.27 5.59
C ARG A 204 -22.20 16.02 6.07
N ASP A 205 -23.48 16.15 6.36
CA ASP A 205 -24.32 15.05 6.85
C ASP A 205 -24.51 13.96 5.79
N ALA A 206 -24.56 14.33 4.50
CA ALA A 206 -24.56 13.35 3.41
C ALA A 206 -23.25 12.53 3.39
N HIS A 207 -22.10 13.18 3.55
CA HIS A 207 -20.81 12.50 3.66
C HIS A 207 -20.69 11.65 4.94
N ALA A 208 -21.22 12.12 6.07
CA ALA A 208 -21.28 11.37 7.32
C ALA A 208 -22.08 10.06 7.14
N ARG A 209 -23.22 10.10 6.45
CA ARG A 209 -24.03 8.89 6.17
C ARG A 209 -23.27 7.84 5.36
N ILE A 210 -22.47 8.26 4.37
CA ILE A 210 -21.61 7.36 3.58
C ILE A 210 -20.58 6.67 4.49
N GLN A 211 -19.89 7.45 5.33
CA GLN A 211 -18.88 6.94 6.27
C GLN A 211 -19.47 5.96 7.28
N SER A 212 -20.61 6.29 7.88
CA SER A 212 -21.26 5.43 8.86
C SER A 212 -21.73 4.10 8.25
N GLY A 213 -22.08 4.08 6.95
CA GLY A 213 -22.40 2.84 6.23
C GLY A 213 -21.22 1.87 6.16
N ALA A 214 -20.04 2.35 5.75
CA ALA A 214 -18.83 1.53 5.73
C ALA A 214 -18.40 1.10 7.15
N THR A 215 -18.51 2.02 8.10
CA THR A 215 -18.11 1.75 9.49
C THR A 215 -18.99 0.68 10.14
N ARG A 216 -20.29 0.69 9.88
CA ARG A 216 -21.21 -0.35 10.37
C ARG A 216 -20.77 -1.74 9.91
N ARG A 217 -20.46 -1.90 8.62
CA ARG A 217 -19.96 -3.17 8.07
C ARG A 217 -18.72 -3.66 8.81
N VAL A 218 -17.78 -2.78 9.11
CA VAL A 218 -16.55 -3.15 9.84
C VAL A 218 -16.87 -3.53 11.29
N ARG A 219 -17.72 -2.77 11.97
CA ARG A 219 -18.16 -3.08 13.36
C ARG A 219 -18.82 -4.46 13.43
N ASP A 220 -19.64 -4.81 12.44
CA ASP A 220 -20.33 -6.10 12.39
C ASP A 220 -19.33 -7.26 12.18
N ALA A 221 -18.29 -7.05 11.36
CA ALA A 221 -17.25 -8.05 11.10
C ALA A 221 -16.17 -8.15 12.20
N HIS A 222 -15.90 -7.04 12.90
CA HIS A 222 -14.83 -6.91 13.90
C HIS A 222 -15.36 -6.24 15.18
N PRO A 223 -16.23 -6.91 15.96
CA PRO A 223 -16.95 -6.29 17.08
C PRO A 223 -16.06 -5.84 18.24
N ALA A 224 -14.83 -6.39 18.35
CA ALA A 224 -13.86 -6.02 19.37
C ALA A 224 -12.96 -4.83 18.97
N LEU A 225 -13.03 -4.38 17.72
CA LEU A 225 -12.15 -3.34 17.19
C LEU A 225 -12.64 -1.95 17.60
N HIS A 226 -11.74 -1.13 18.17
CA HIS A 226 -12.02 0.28 18.40
C HIS A 226 -11.96 1.03 17.08
N ILE A 227 -13.11 1.57 16.62
CA ILE A 227 -13.22 2.24 15.33
C ILE A 227 -13.67 3.69 15.52
N ALA A 228 -12.86 4.63 15.07
CA ALA A 228 -13.15 6.06 15.03
C ALA A 228 -13.57 6.50 13.62
N GLU A 229 -14.70 7.20 13.52
CA GLU A 229 -15.16 7.86 12.29
C GLU A 229 -14.55 9.27 12.23
N VAL A 230 -13.69 9.53 11.25
CA VAL A 230 -13.01 10.81 11.07
C VAL A 230 -13.50 11.49 9.79
N LEU A 231 -14.45 12.40 9.91
CA LEU A 231 -14.95 13.20 8.80
C LEU A 231 -14.22 14.54 8.74
N LYS A 232 -13.53 14.83 7.63
CA LYS A 232 -12.72 16.06 7.49
C LYS A 232 -12.96 16.74 6.15
N GLN A 233 -13.17 18.07 6.20
CA GLN A 233 -13.19 18.87 4.99
C GLN A 233 -11.75 19.15 4.52
N GLY A 234 -11.47 18.89 3.26
CA GLY A 234 -10.14 19.05 2.66
C GLY A 234 -9.90 18.02 1.55
N THR A 235 -8.77 18.14 0.85
CA THR A 235 -8.39 17.11 -0.14
C THR A 235 -8.00 15.83 0.59
N ALA A 236 -8.40 14.67 0.07
CA ALA A 236 -8.10 13.38 0.69
C ALA A 236 -6.59 13.18 0.93
N ALA A 237 -5.74 13.58 -0.03
CA ALA A 237 -4.30 13.53 0.14
C ALA A 237 -3.81 14.34 1.35
N SER A 238 -4.21 15.60 1.48
CA SER A 238 -3.77 16.45 2.61
C SER A 238 -4.25 15.93 3.96
N VAL A 239 -5.49 15.46 4.04
CA VAL A 239 -6.05 14.89 5.28
C VAL A 239 -5.29 13.62 5.68
N LEU A 240 -5.02 12.72 4.73
CA LEU A 240 -4.31 11.47 5.01
C LEU A 240 -2.82 11.69 5.32
N VAL A 241 -2.15 12.64 4.67
CA VAL A 241 -0.76 13.02 4.97
C VAL A 241 -0.63 13.67 6.35
N ASN A 242 -1.67 14.37 6.82
CA ASN A 242 -1.69 14.87 8.18
C ASN A 242 -1.94 13.75 9.20
N ALA A 243 -2.89 12.84 8.92
CA ALA A 243 -3.17 11.69 9.77
C ALA A 243 -1.95 10.74 9.90
N SER A 244 -1.20 10.57 8.81
CA SER A 244 -0.02 9.69 8.75
C SER A 244 1.10 10.10 9.71
N GLN A 245 1.14 11.34 10.19
CA GLN A 245 2.14 11.80 11.15
C GLN A 245 2.15 11.00 12.45
N THR A 246 0.97 10.53 12.88
CA THR A 246 0.78 9.78 14.14
C THR A 246 0.33 8.33 13.93
N ALA A 247 0.08 7.92 12.68
CA ALA A 247 -0.40 6.58 12.34
C ALA A 247 0.74 5.53 12.37
N SER A 248 0.43 4.30 12.80
CA SER A 248 1.34 3.17 12.64
C SER A 248 1.38 2.68 11.19
N LEU A 249 0.26 2.79 10.47
CA LEU A 249 0.09 2.42 9.07
C LEU A 249 -1.04 3.26 8.47
N VAL A 250 -0.84 3.76 7.25
CA VAL A 250 -1.93 4.33 6.43
C VAL A 250 -2.29 3.34 5.34
N VAL A 251 -3.58 3.13 5.13
CA VAL A 251 -4.14 2.23 4.12
C VAL A 251 -4.93 3.05 3.12
N VAL A 252 -4.67 2.82 1.83
CA VAL A 252 -5.41 3.43 0.72
C VAL A 252 -5.72 2.39 -0.34
N GLY A 253 -6.82 2.58 -1.07
CA GLY A 253 -7.09 1.81 -2.28
C GLY A 253 -6.18 2.21 -3.44
N THR A 254 -6.24 1.48 -4.55
CA THR A 254 -5.55 1.87 -5.80
C THR A 254 -6.26 2.97 -6.58
N HIS A 255 -7.57 3.16 -6.36
CA HIS A 255 -8.41 4.06 -7.14
C HIS A 255 -9.37 4.86 -6.23
N GLY A 256 -10.00 5.89 -6.82
CA GLY A 256 -11.05 6.72 -6.23
C GLY A 256 -12.18 6.93 -7.25
N ARG A 257 -13.16 7.81 -6.95
CA ARG A 257 -14.26 8.15 -7.88
C ARG A 257 -13.73 8.50 -9.28
N GLY A 258 -14.15 7.73 -10.29
CA GLY A 258 -14.00 8.10 -11.71
C GLY A 258 -12.76 7.59 -12.45
N ALA A 259 -11.93 6.72 -11.86
CA ALA A 259 -10.79 6.16 -12.58
C ALA A 259 -11.22 5.07 -13.57
N VAL A 260 -11.42 5.46 -14.83
CA VAL A 260 -11.58 4.55 -15.98
C VAL A 260 -10.18 4.18 -16.49
N GLY A 261 -9.79 2.91 -16.42
CA GLY A 261 -8.58 2.40 -17.07
C GLY A 261 -7.52 1.83 -16.12
N SER A 262 -7.23 0.55 -16.30
CA SER A 262 -6.46 -0.33 -15.41
C SER A 262 -4.93 -0.15 -15.43
N LEU A 263 -4.39 1.07 -15.44
CA LEU A 263 -2.93 1.28 -15.55
C LEU A 263 -2.33 2.38 -14.66
N PHE A 264 -3.15 3.19 -13.95
CA PHE A 264 -2.65 4.33 -13.18
C PHE A 264 -3.14 4.30 -11.73
N LEU A 265 -2.25 4.67 -10.82
CA LEU A 265 -2.59 4.88 -9.41
C LEU A 265 -3.47 6.13 -9.29
N GLY A 266 -4.53 6.06 -8.48
CA GLY A 266 -5.36 7.23 -8.17
C GLY A 266 -4.54 8.36 -7.54
N SER A 267 -4.94 9.61 -7.79
CA SER A 267 -4.22 10.81 -7.35
C SER A 267 -3.97 10.84 -5.83
N VAL A 268 -4.93 10.40 -5.02
CA VAL A 268 -4.80 10.33 -3.57
C VAL A 268 -3.67 9.38 -3.16
N SER A 269 -3.68 8.16 -3.69
CA SER A 269 -2.67 7.15 -3.35
C SER A 269 -1.29 7.54 -3.88
N HIS A 270 -1.24 8.20 -5.05
CA HIS A 270 -0.01 8.82 -5.55
C HIS A 270 0.52 9.87 -4.58
N ASP A 271 -0.29 10.87 -4.21
CA ASP A 271 0.14 11.97 -3.34
C ASP A 271 0.53 11.49 -1.93
N VAL A 272 -0.19 10.51 -1.38
CA VAL A 272 0.16 9.85 -0.12
C VAL A 272 1.49 9.12 -0.23
N LEU A 273 1.70 8.34 -1.31
CA LEU A 273 3.00 7.71 -1.60
C LEU A 273 4.11 8.70 -1.98
N MET A 274 3.76 9.97 -2.20
CA MET A 274 4.74 11.02 -2.38
C MET A 274 5.07 11.72 -1.05
N ASN A 275 4.35 11.46 0.03
CA ASN A 275 4.48 12.16 1.31
C ASN A 275 4.31 11.19 2.50
N LEU A 276 5.21 10.20 2.65
CA LEU A 276 5.13 9.16 3.68
C LEU A 276 5.95 9.50 4.94
N PRO A 277 5.33 9.94 6.04
CA PRO A 277 5.96 9.92 7.37
C PRO A 277 5.84 8.56 8.06
N CYS A 278 5.04 7.62 7.51
CA CYS A 278 4.82 6.29 8.03
C CYS A 278 4.69 5.26 6.89
N PRO A 279 4.69 3.95 7.18
CA PRO A 279 4.38 2.94 6.19
C PRO A 279 3.00 3.18 5.57
N VAL A 280 2.89 2.95 4.26
CA VAL A 280 1.63 3.07 3.51
C VAL A 280 1.34 1.74 2.82
N ALA A 281 0.18 1.15 3.10
CA ALA A 281 -0.35 0.02 2.37
C ALA A 281 -1.27 0.50 1.24
N VAL A 282 -0.96 0.12 0.00
CA VAL A 282 -1.83 0.31 -1.15
C VAL A 282 -2.50 -1.02 -1.49
N VAL A 283 -3.83 -1.03 -1.45
CA VAL A 283 -4.64 -2.24 -1.60
C VAL A 283 -5.21 -2.31 -3.04
N PRO A 284 -4.85 -3.35 -3.82
CA PRO A 284 -5.35 -3.50 -5.18
C PRO A 284 -6.81 -3.93 -5.22
N ARG A 285 -7.48 -3.65 -6.35
CA ARG A 285 -8.83 -4.16 -6.62
C ARG A 285 -8.81 -5.69 -6.81
N PRO A 286 -9.82 -6.42 -6.33
CA PRO A 286 -9.96 -7.86 -6.60
C PRO A 286 -9.96 -8.15 -8.11
N ALA A 287 -9.30 -9.25 -8.51
CA ALA A 287 -9.08 -9.59 -9.92
C ALA A 287 -10.38 -9.89 -10.72
N GLY A 288 -11.53 -10.06 -10.05
CA GLY A 288 -12.80 -10.41 -10.68
C GLY A 288 -13.56 -9.27 -11.39
N GLU A 289 -13.14 -8.00 -11.23
CA GLU A 289 -13.85 -6.85 -11.81
C GLU A 289 -13.06 -6.12 -12.89
N ARG A 290 -11.96 -6.71 -13.40
CA ARG A 290 -11.15 -6.11 -14.48
C ARG A 290 -11.78 -6.24 -15.89
N ALA A 291 -12.95 -6.86 -16.04
CA ALA A 291 -13.46 -7.32 -17.33
C ALA A 291 -14.76 -6.67 -17.86
N GLU A 292 -15.37 -5.69 -17.19
CA GLU A 292 -16.64 -5.09 -17.66
C GLU A 292 -16.53 -3.57 -17.85
N SER A 293 -15.71 -3.13 -18.80
CA SER A 293 -15.89 -1.82 -19.45
C SER A 293 -15.15 -1.77 -20.79
N ARG A 294 -15.61 -2.55 -21.77
CA ARG A 294 -15.45 -2.20 -23.19
C ARG A 294 -16.83 -1.80 -23.70
N PRO A 295 -17.08 -0.52 -24.05
CA PRO A 295 -18.22 -0.22 -24.89
C PRO A 295 -17.92 -0.84 -26.27
N ASP A 296 -18.74 -1.80 -26.66
CA ASP A 296 -18.76 -2.36 -28.00
C ASP A 296 -19.41 -1.31 -28.92
N SER A 297 -18.58 -0.48 -29.56
CA SER A 297 -19.03 0.42 -30.62
C SER A 297 -18.43 -0.06 -31.94
N THR A 298 -19.05 -1.08 -32.52
CA THR A 298 -18.94 -1.37 -33.95
C THR A 298 -20.32 -1.74 -34.51
N GLU A 299 -21.27 -0.79 -34.48
CA GLU A 299 -22.42 -0.88 -35.38
C GLU A 299 -21.98 -0.45 -36.79
N GLY A 300 -21.84 -1.45 -37.65
CA GLY A 300 -21.57 -1.28 -39.07
C GLY A 300 -22.74 -0.60 -39.76
N VAL A 301 -22.48 0.59 -40.32
CA VAL A 301 -23.35 1.21 -41.31
C VAL A 301 -23.32 0.37 -42.59
N LYS A 302 -24.35 -0.46 -42.79
CA LYS A 302 -24.66 -1.05 -44.10
C LYS A 302 -25.20 0.05 -45.00
N LYS A 303 -24.41 0.44 -46.01
CA LYS A 303 -24.90 1.05 -47.24
C LYS A 303 -25.88 0.09 -47.93
N ARG A 304 -27.11 0.53 -48.17
CA ARG A 304 -27.87 0.32 -49.41
C ARG A 304 -28.82 1.48 -49.61
#